data_AF-A0A645CRR1-F1
#
_entry.id   AF-A0A645CRR1-F1
#
_cell.length_a   1.000
_cell.length_b   1.000
_cell.length_c   1.000
_cell.angle_alpha   90.00
_cell.angle_beta   90.00
_cell.angle_gamma   90.00
#
_symmetry.space_group_name_H-M   'P 1'
#
loop_
_entity.id
_entity.type
_entity.pdbx_description
1 polymer ?
#
loop_
_entity_poly.entity_id
_entity_poly.type
_entity_poly.pdbx_seq_one_letter_code
_entity_poly.pdbx_strand_id
1 'polypeptide(L)'
;MLVKKSVHALKASGLKKIVLAGGVSANKTLQAELGAAVEAIGVKLVHPKPVLCTDNAVMIACRGYYKFLNNEFSGMDLNADPALKLG
;
A
#
# COMPACT_ATOMS: atom_id res chain seq x y z
N MET A 1 -8.82 13.05 9.41
CA MET A 1 -7.36 13.27 9.47
C MET A 1 -6.57 12.49 8.40
N LEU A 2 -6.97 11.26 8.03
CA LEU A 2 -6.36 10.52 6.91
C LEU A 2 -6.96 10.90 5.55
N VAL A 3 -8.29 10.83 5.41
CA VAL A 3 -9.01 11.11 4.15
C VAL A 3 -8.64 12.48 3.56
N LYS A 4 -8.69 13.55 4.38
CA LYS A 4 -8.33 14.91 3.95
C LYS A 4 -6.88 15.00 3.43
N LYS A 5 -5.93 14.34 4.08
CA LYS A 5 -4.52 14.34 3.66
C LYS A 5 -4.33 13.55 2.36
N SER A 6 -5.00 12.39 2.23
CA SER A 6 -4.98 11.59 1.00
C SER A 6 -5.53 12.37 -0.20
N VAL A 7 -6.67 13.04 -0.04
CA VAL A 7 -7.26 13.90 -1.08
C VAL A 7 -6.34 15.05 -1.45
N HIS A 8 -5.70 15.70 -0.46
CA HIS A 8 -4.73 16.76 -0.73
C HIS A 8 -3.52 16.26 -1.53
N ALA A 9 -2.94 15.11 -1.15
CA ALA A 9 -1.83 14.50 -1.88
C ALA A 9 -2.23 14.08 -3.31
N LEU A 10 -3.45 13.58 -3.51
CA LEU A 10 -3.97 13.23 -4.83
C LEU A 10 -4.12 14.44 -5.74
N LYS A 11 -4.64 15.56 -5.20
CA LYS A 11 -4.73 16.82 -5.95
C LYS A 11 -3.34 17.37 -6.32
N ALA A 12 -2.36 17.27 -5.41
CA ALA A 12 -1.00 17.74 -5.65
C ALA A 12 -0.22 16.86 -6.65
N SER A 13 -0.43 15.54 -6.62
CA SER A 13 0.30 14.58 -7.47
C SER A 13 -0.33 14.34 -8.85
N GLY A 14 -1.63 14.64 -9.02
CA GLY A 14 -2.37 14.39 -10.25
C GLY A 14 -2.67 12.89 -10.52
N LEU A 15 -2.31 12.00 -9.59
CA LEU A 15 -2.54 10.56 -9.72
C LEU A 15 -4.04 10.22 -9.74
N LYS A 16 -4.39 9.19 -10.51
CA LYS A 16 -5.78 8.73 -10.69
C LYS A 16 -6.13 7.47 -9.91
N LYS A 17 -5.18 6.96 -9.10
CA LYS A 17 -5.35 5.79 -8.25
C LYS A 17 -4.71 6.04 -6.90
N ILE A 18 -5.32 5.51 -5.85
CA ILE A 18 -4.75 5.43 -4.51
C ILE A 18 -4.86 4.00 -3.99
N VAL A 19 -3.80 3.53 -3.34
CA VAL A 19 -3.78 2.22 -2.67
C VAL A 19 -3.89 2.43 -1.16
N LEU A 20 -4.81 1.71 -0.52
CA LEU A 20 -4.92 1.65 0.94
C LEU A 20 -4.41 0.28 1.43
N ALA A 21 -3.33 0.28 2.21
CA ALA A 21 -2.64 -0.91 2.70
C ALA A 21 -2.24 -0.76 4.19
N GLY A 22 -1.79 -1.87 4.81
CA GLY A 22 -1.45 -1.98 6.23
C GLY A 22 -2.63 -2.40 7.10
N GLY A 23 -2.41 -2.85 8.34
CA GLY A 23 -3.48 -3.45 9.16
C GLY A 23 -4.73 -2.59 9.32
N VAL A 24 -4.57 -1.26 9.45
CA VAL A 24 -5.69 -0.31 9.57
C VAL A 24 -6.50 -0.19 8.27
N SER A 25 -5.97 -0.60 7.12
CA SER A 25 -6.71 -0.61 5.86
C SER A 25 -7.89 -1.57 5.85
N ALA A 26 -7.97 -2.53 6.79
CA ALA A 26 -9.13 -3.40 6.96
C ALA A 26 -10.34 -2.68 7.59
N ASN A 27 -10.16 -1.46 8.11
CA ASN A 27 -11.24 -0.68 8.71
C ASN A 27 -12.28 -0.26 7.66
N LYS A 28 -13.51 -0.77 7.80
CA LYS A 28 -14.60 -0.53 6.85
C LYS A 28 -15.03 0.94 6.78
N THR A 29 -15.04 1.65 7.90
CA THR A 29 -15.37 3.08 7.94
C THR A 29 -14.36 3.89 7.14
N LEU A 30 -13.07 3.62 7.32
CA LEU A 30 -12.00 4.27 6.56
C LEU A 30 -12.10 3.98 5.06
N GLN A 31 -12.36 2.73 4.68
CA GLN A 31 -12.57 2.36 3.27
C GLN A 31 -13.73 3.14 2.64
N ALA A 32 -14.88 3.22 3.35
CA ALA A 32 -16.06 3.92 2.87
C ALA A 32 -15.83 5.43 2.74
N GLU A 33 -15.30 6.08 3.79
CA GLU A 33 -15.05 7.52 3.79
C GLU A 33 -13.99 7.92 2.75
N LEU A 34 -12.89 7.15 2.65
CA LEU A 34 -11.86 7.41 1.65
C LEU A 34 -12.40 7.18 0.25
N GLY A 35 -13.14 6.08 0.04
CA GLY A 35 -13.75 5.72 -1.24
C GLY A 35 -14.62 6.84 -1.79
N ALA A 36 -15.59 7.31 -0.99
CA ALA A 36 -16.47 8.41 -1.36
C ALA A 36 -15.69 9.70 -1.68
N ALA A 37 -14.68 10.03 -0.87
CA ALA A 37 -13.90 11.25 -1.05
C ALA A 37 -13.02 11.23 -2.31
N VAL A 38 -12.45 10.07 -2.68
CA VAL A 38 -11.58 9.97 -3.86
C VAL A 38 -12.40 9.78 -5.15
N GLU A 39 -13.55 9.13 -5.08
CA GLU A 39 -14.49 9.03 -6.20
C GLU A 39 -14.99 10.41 -6.63
N ALA A 40 -15.31 11.29 -5.68
CA ALA A 40 -15.72 12.67 -5.95
C ALA A 40 -14.69 13.52 -6.72
N ILE A 41 -13.42 13.09 -6.75
CA ILE A 41 -12.34 13.74 -7.52
C ILE A 41 -11.84 12.88 -8.70
N GLY A 42 -12.59 11.84 -9.07
CA GLY A 42 -12.28 10.95 -10.21
C GLY A 42 -11.04 10.08 -9.98
N VAL A 43 -10.77 9.68 -8.73
CA VAL A 43 -9.66 8.80 -8.36
C VAL A 43 -10.20 7.45 -7.91
N LYS A 44 -9.57 6.36 -8.38
CA LYS A 44 -9.93 4.99 -8.00
C LYS A 44 -9.22 4.56 -6.70
N LEU A 45 -9.99 4.14 -5.70
CA LEU A 45 -9.46 3.43 -4.53
C LEU A 45 -9.18 1.96 -4.86
N VAL A 46 -8.02 1.47 -4.45
CA VAL A 46 -7.64 0.05 -4.49
C VAL A 46 -7.24 -0.38 -3.09
N HIS A 47 -7.78 -1.49 -2.62
CA HIS A 47 -7.38 -2.09 -1.35
C HIS A 47 -7.48 -3.62 -1.44
N PRO A 48 -6.68 -4.36 -0.67
CA PRO A 48 -6.75 -5.81 -0.66
C PRO A 48 -7.97 -6.30 0.15
N LYS A 49 -8.24 -7.61 0.07
CA LYS A 49 -9.21 -8.27 0.98
C LYS A 49 -8.70 -8.18 2.42
N PRO A 50 -9.57 -8.15 3.46
CA PRO A 50 -9.15 -8.01 4.86
C PRO A 50 -8.06 -8.98 5.32
N VAL A 51 -8.12 -10.25 4.88
CA VAL A 51 -7.11 -11.29 5.20
C VAL A 51 -5.69 -10.98 4.68
N LEU A 52 -5.57 -10.02 3.76
CA LEU A 52 -4.31 -9.58 3.16
C LEU A 52 -3.87 -8.19 3.64
N CYS A 53 -4.61 -7.53 4.56
CA CYS A 53 -4.29 -6.18 5.03
C CYS A 53 -3.21 -6.18 6.14
N THR A 54 -3.27 -7.14 7.05
CA THR A 54 -2.29 -7.30 8.15
C THR A 54 -1.05 -8.02 7.66
N ASP A 55 0.02 -7.98 8.46
CA ASP A 55 1.27 -8.67 8.13
C ASP A 55 1.02 -10.16 7.82
N ASN A 56 1.51 -10.60 6.67
CA ASN A 56 1.34 -11.96 6.18
C ASN A 56 2.50 -12.38 5.27
N ALA A 57 2.73 -13.68 5.12
CA ALA A 57 3.78 -14.19 4.25
C ALA A 57 3.47 -14.02 2.74
N VAL A 58 2.19 -13.86 2.37
CA VAL A 58 1.78 -13.72 0.95
C VAL A 58 2.33 -12.44 0.35
N MET A 59 2.31 -11.31 1.07
CA MET A 59 2.91 -10.06 0.59
C MET A 59 4.43 -10.15 0.42
N ILE A 60 5.11 -10.91 1.29
CA ILE A 60 6.56 -11.14 1.21
C ILE A 60 6.89 -12.03 0.00
N ALA A 61 6.14 -13.12 -0.21
CA ALA A 61 6.28 -13.98 -1.38
C ALA A 61 6.02 -13.21 -2.69
N CYS A 62 4.99 -12.36 -2.72
CA CYS A 62 4.69 -11.50 -3.85
C CYS A 62 5.85 -10.53 -4.16
N ARG A 63 6.43 -9.88 -3.12
CA ARG A 63 7.61 -9.04 -3.30
C ARG A 63 8.81 -9.84 -3.81
N GLY A 64 9.06 -11.02 -3.26
CA GLY A 64 10.13 -11.92 -3.70
C GLY A 64 9.98 -12.32 -5.17
N TYR A 65 8.76 -12.63 -5.62
CA TYR A 65 8.47 -12.96 -7.01
C TYR A 65 8.82 -11.81 -7.97
N TYR A 66 8.40 -10.57 -7.67
CA TYR A 66 8.75 -9.43 -8.52
C TYR A 66 10.25 -9.09 -8.48
N LYS A 67 10.93 -9.25 -7.33
CA LYS A 67 12.39 -9.13 -7.26
C LYS A 67 13.09 -10.18 -8.12
N PHE A 68 12.62 -11.43 -8.08
CA PHE A 68 13.14 -12.51 -8.93
C PHE A 68 12.99 -12.18 -10.41
N LEU A 69 11.82 -11.70 -10.84
CA LEU A 69 11.60 -11.27 -12.23
C LEU A 69 12.55 -10.13 -12.67
N ASN A 70 12.96 -9.29 -11.74
CA ASN A 70 13.92 -8.20 -11.97
C ASN A 70 15.39 -8.62 -11.82
N ASN A 71 15.69 -9.92 -11.61
CA ASN A 71 17.02 -10.43 -11.27
C ASN A 71 17.65 -9.79 -10.01
N GLU A 72 16.83 -9.34 -9.05
CA GLU A 72 17.27 -8.76 -7.79
C GLU A 72 17.46 -9.84 -6.71
N PHE A 73 18.64 -10.44 -6.66
CA PHE A 73 19.02 -11.44 -5.65
C PHE A 73 19.81 -10.82 -4.51
N SER A 74 19.73 -11.43 -3.32
CA SER A 74 20.55 -11.04 -2.16
C SER A 74 21.66 -12.07 -1.96
N GLY A 75 22.82 -11.62 -1.48
CA GLY A 75 23.93 -12.51 -1.10
C GLY A 75 23.59 -13.34 0.13
N MET A 76 24.39 -14.38 0.37
CA MET A 76 24.25 -15.25 1.57
C MET A 76 24.66 -14.55 2.87
N ASP A 77 25.27 -13.38 2.77
CA ASP A 77 25.68 -12.49 3.85
C ASP A 77 24.58 -11.51 4.29
N LEU A 78 23.40 -11.54 3.64
CA LEU A 78 22.28 -10.67 4.00
C LEU A 78 21.90 -10.85 5.48
N ASN A 79 21.88 -9.75 6.21
CA ASN A 79 21.48 -9.71 7.60
C ASN A 79 20.23 -8.83 7.81
N ALA A 80 19.55 -9.01 8.93
CA ALA A 80 18.40 -8.20 9.30
C ALA A 80 18.83 -6.77 9.64
N ASP A 81 18.09 -5.79 9.11
CA ASP A 81 18.18 -4.38 9.51
C ASP A 81 16.85 -3.96 10.15
N PRO A 82 16.78 -3.78 11.48
CA PRO A 82 15.55 -3.37 12.16
C PRO A 82 15.14 -1.92 11.85
N ALA A 83 16.03 -1.10 11.30
CA ALA A 83 15.79 0.28 10.94
C ALA A 83 15.77 0.51 9.42
N LEU A 84 15.59 -0.57 8.64
CA LEU A 84 15.58 -0.52 7.18
C LEU A 84 14.56 0.52 6.69
N LYS A 85 15.06 1.55 5.99
CA LYS A 85 14.20 2.60 5.43
C LYS A 85 13.53 2.11 4.15
N LEU A 86 12.29 2.54 3.96
CA LEU A 86 11.64 2.46 2.65
C LEU A 86 12.33 3.50 1.74
N GLY A 87 12.75 3.07 0.55
CA GLY A 87 13.42 3.90 -0.45
C GLY A 87 12.53 4.99 -1.04
#